data_AF-A0A354D6C4-F1
#
_entry.id   AF-A0A354D6C4-F1
#
_cell.length_a   1.000
_cell.length_b   1.000
_cell.length_c   1.000
_cell.angle_alpha   90.00
_cell.angle_beta   90.00
_cell.angle_gamma   90.00
#
_symmetry.space_group_name_H-M   'P 1'
#
loop_
_entity.id
_entity.type
_entity.pdbx_description
1 polymer ?
#
loop_
_entity_poly.entity_id
_entity_poly.type
_entity_poly.pdbx_seq_one_letter_code
_entity_poly.pdbx_strand_id
1 'polypeptide(L)'
;MENIKVQPVYGMLNLRAERELATSSYEYILKDIKDIKNNYIRFGFHLWECQSMKYYEDFGYDNFYDFVDANFHMDKSAVSRCINVFLKFSRRTENDLPQMFVDDSYSKYSYSQLCEMLPMDEEQIKQIKPEMTIAAIREKKKEWKFDKRPVATSQQKSAMKKDGFCDKEPEVLCNIENVMKKHFIKGGNIIGCAGCCAVCMNVKKCVHACGTAIRSIKNRIGQLGYEQENVEVVEDIEYLELEPTDKCEQELPILKNDNERKDFIAQYPQWNIWIDIPQTGERYWKYQLANGVGLVVKATLRFEYMGYKQGYAKERSFGSEEYYIFEGDKTATEAKTNRSMMIQYLKEYQK
;
A
#
# COMPACT_ATOMS: atom_id res chain seq x y z
N MET A 1 20.67 -3.33 37.65
CA MET A 1 20.04 -4.12 36.57
C MET A 1 21.11 -5.04 36.02
N GLU A 2 21.05 -6.33 36.33
CA GLU A 2 21.98 -7.30 35.76
C GLU A 2 21.82 -7.31 34.24
N ASN A 3 22.86 -6.85 33.52
CA ASN A 3 22.97 -7.06 32.08
C ASN A 3 23.07 -8.56 31.87
N ILE A 4 21.94 -9.21 31.58
CA ILE A 4 21.93 -10.57 31.05
C ILE A 4 22.68 -10.50 29.73
N LYS A 5 23.98 -10.79 29.76
CA LYS A 5 24.79 -10.99 28.56
C LYS A 5 24.20 -12.22 27.86
N VAL A 6 23.37 -11.97 26.86
CA VAL A 6 22.86 -13.03 25.98
C VAL A 6 24.10 -13.66 25.35
N GLN A 7 24.37 -14.93 25.65
CA GLN A 7 25.53 -15.64 25.12
C GLN A 7 25.20 -16.15 23.70
N PRO A 8 26.16 -16.15 22.77
CA PRO A 8 25.96 -16.78 21.48
C PRO A 8 25.71 -18.29 21.65
N VAL A 9 24.84 -18.85 20.81
CA VAL A 9 24.66 -20.30 20.74
C VAL A 9 25.82 -20.87 19.92
N TYR A 10 26.66 -21.68 20.54
CA TYR A 10 27.80 -22.30 19.88
C TYR A 10 27.37 -23.48 19.02
N GLY A 11 27.94 -23.57 17.82
CA GLY A 11 27.81 -24.74 16.96
C GLY A 11 28.56 -25.94 17.54
N MET A 12 28.29 -27.13 17.00
CA MET A 12 28.91 -28.39 17.48
C MET A 12 30.41 -28.50 17.19
N LEU A 13 30.94 -27.70 16.26
CA LEU A 13 32.34 -27.72 15.85
C LEU A 13 33.11 -26.56 16.49
N ASN A 14 34.22 -26.86 17.15
CA ASN A 14 35.16 -25.86 17.65
C ASN A 14 36.24 -25.59 16.59
N LEU A 15 35.90 -24.76 15.60
CA LEU A 15 36.78 -24.47 14.46
C LEU A 15 38.01 -23.63 14.85
N ARG A 16 37.92 -22.83 15.92
CA ARG A 16 38.97 -21.94 16.43
C ARG A 16 38.55 -21.30 17.75
N ALA A 17 39.54 -20.78 18.50
CA ALA A 17 39.31 -19.96 19.68
C ALA A 17 38.45 -18.72 19.36
N GLU A 18 37.60 -18.35 20.31
CA GLU A 18 36.76 -17.15 20.21
C GLU A 18 37.65 -15.90 20.14
N ARG A 19 37.35 -15.03 19.18
CA ARG A 19 38.04 -13.74 19.02
C ARG A 19 37.20 -12.68 19.73
N GLU A 20 37.82 -11.80 20.48
CA GLU A 20 37.15 -10.66 21.14
C GLU A 20 36.30 -9.81 20.16
N LEU A 21 36.79 -9.62 18.94
CA LEU A 21 36.05 -8.93 17.87
C LEU A 21 34.79 -9.70 17.43
N ALA A 22 34.77 -11.03 17.54
CA ALA A 22 33.57 -11.82 17.23
C ALA A 22 32.49 -11.63 18.29
N THR A 23 32.86 -11.62 19.58
CA THR A 23 31.95 -11.30 20.69
C THR A 23 31.38 -9.89 20.54
N SER A 24 32.23 -8.91 20.25
CA SER A 24 31.82 -7.52 20.01
C SER A 24 30.86 -7.41 18.83
N SER A 25 31.16 -8.08 17.70
CA SER A 25 30.29 -8.12 16.52
C SER A 25 28.91 -8.71 16.84
N TYR A 26 28.86 -9.74 17.67
CA TYR A 26 27.59 -10.36 18.09
C TYR A 26 26.75 -9.41 18.95
N GLU A 27 27.36 -8.69 19.88
CA GLU A 27 26.67 -7.68 20.70
C GLU A 27 26.09 -6.53 19.84
N TYR A 28 26.81 -6.08 18.81
CA TYR A 28 26.29 -5.09 17.86
C TYR A 28 25.06 -5.60 17.10
N ILE A 29 25.10 -6.86 16.62
CA ILE A 29 23.96 -7.47 15.93
C ILE A 29 22.72 -7.52 16.85
N LEU A 30 22.89 -7.90 18.12
CA LEU A 30 21.78 -7.91 19.09
C LEU A 30 21.20 -6.51 19.33
N LYS A 31 22.06 -5.49 19.38
CA LYS A 31 21.64 -4.10 19.50
C LYS A 31 20.83 -3.66 18.28
N ASP A 32 21.32 -3.93 17.08
CA ASP A 32 20.64 -3.57 15.83
C ASP A 32 19.27 -4.24 15.73
N ILE A 33 19.17 -5.52 16.13
CA ILE A 33 17.88 -6.23 16.21
C ILE A 33 16.91 -5.55 17.18
N LYS A 34 17.40 -5.08 18.34
CA LYS A 34 16.57 -4.33 19.30
C LYS A 34 16.13 -3.00 18.72
N ASP A 35 17.00 -2.31 17.98
CA ASP A 35 16.71 -1.04 17.35
C ASP A 35 15.68 -1.18 16.21
N ILE A 36 15.63 -2.31 15.50
CA ILE A 36 14.56 -2.60 14.52
C ILE A 36 13.18 -2.48 15.18
N LYS A 37 12.98 -3.04 16.37
CA LYS A 37 11.69 -2.94 17.09
C LYS A 37 11.37 -1.51 17.46
N ASN A 38 12.34 -0.79 18.03
CA ASN A 38 12.13 0.61 18.43
C ASN A 38 11.78 1.47 17.21
N ASN A 39 12.47 1.24 16.09
CA ASN A 39 12.21 1.91 14.82
C ASN A 39 10.83 1.54 14.27
N TYR A 40 10.39 0.29 14.41
CA TYR A 40 9.05 -0.13 13.97
C TYR A 40 7.93 0.58 14.74
N ILE A 41 8.06 0.73 16.06
CA ILE A 41 7.08 1.48 16.87
C ILE A 41 7.10 2.97 16.52
N ARG A 42 8.29 3.58 16.41
CA ARG A 42 8.44 4.97 15.98
C ARG A 42 7.84 5.21 14.59
N PHE A 43 8.06 4.28 13.67
CA PHE A 43 7.50 4.35 12.34
C PHE A 43 5.97 4.33 12.36
N GLY A 44 5.37 3.44 13.18
CA GLY A 44 3.92 3.43 13.42
C GLY A 44 3.40 4.75 14.01
N PHE A 45 4.15 5.37 14.93
CA PHE A 45 3.83 6.69 15.48
C PHE A 45 3.81 7.77 14.40
N HIS A 46 4.83 7.86 13.54
CA HIS A 46 4.87 8.88 12.48
C HIS A 46 3.77 8.69 11.43
N LEU A 47 3.44 7.44 11.09
CA LEU A 47 2.29 7.14 10.22
C LEU A 47 0.98 7.59 10.86
N TRP A 48 0.77 7.27 12.14
CA TRP A 48 -0.42 7.68 12.88
C TRP A 48 -0.51 9.21 13.02
N GLU A 49 0.59 9.88 13.32
CA GLU A 49 0.68 11.34 13.45
C GLU A 49 0.37 12.02 12.11
N CYS A 50 1.00 11.56 11.03
CA CYS A 50 0.73 12.05 9.68
C CYS A 50 -0.75 11.87 9.28
N GLN A 51 -1.33 10.70 9.57
CA GLN A 51 -2.75 10.45 9.32
C GLN A 51 -3.67 11.34 10.17
N SER A 52 -3.38 11.47 11.47
CA SER A 52 -4.23 12.19 12.43
C SER A 52 -4.19 13.70 12.24
N MET A 53 -3.01 14.23 11.92
CA MET A 53 -2.78 15.65 11.66
C MET A 53 -3.02 16.05 10.21
N LYS A 54 -3.32 15.07 9.35
CA LYS A 54 -3.60 15.26 7.92
C LYS A 54 -2.45 15.90 7.14
N TYR A 55 -1.20 15.66 7.52
CA TYR A 55 -0.03 16.22 6.82
C TYR A 55 0.06 15.82 5.35
N TYR A 56 -0.59 14.73 4.96
CA TYR A 56 -0.70 14.33 3.55
C TYR A 56 -1.43 15.38 2.68
N GLU A 57 -2.31 16.21 3.27
CA GLU A 57 -3.01 17.33 2.59
C GLU A 57 -2.01 18.41 2.16
N ASP A 58 -0.95 18.66 2.94
CA ASP A 58 0.10 19.65 2.61
C ASP A 58 0.93 19.25 1.37
N PHE A 59 0.90 17.96 1.00
CA PHE A 59 1.54 17.42 -0.20
C PHE A 59 0.56 17.23 -1.36
N GLY A 60 -0.70 17.68 -1.23
CA GLY A 60 -1.70 17.63 -2.28
C GLY A 60 -2.47 16.31 -2.39
N TYR A 61 -2.43 15.45 -1.37
CA TYR A 61 -3.21 14.22 -1.32
C TYR A 61 -4.49 14.43 -0.50
N ASP A 62 -5.62 13.90 -0.97
CA ASP A 62 -6.88 13.86 -0.23
C ASP A 62 -7.04 12.58 0.60
N ASN A 63 -6.18 11.58 0.35
CA ASN A 63 -6.17 10.29 1.00
C ASN A 63 -4.78 9.92 1.54
N PHE A 64 -4.71 9.63 2.84
CA PHE A 64 -3.49 9.21 3.52
C PHE A 64 -2.85 7.96 2.90
N TYR A 65 -3.63 6.98 2.47
CA TYR A 65 -3.08 5.73 1.93
C TYR A 65 -2.50 5.92 0.54
N ASP A 66 -3.07 6.80 -0.28
CA ASP A 66 -2.52 7.12 -1.59
C ASP A 66 -1.20 7.89 -1.45
N PHE A 67 -1.11 8.80 -0.48
CA PHE A 67 0.15 9.46 -0.10
C PHE A 67 1.22 8.44 0.30
N VAL A 68 0.86 7.48 1.17
CA VAL A 68 1.82 6.50 1.67
C VAL A 68 2.27 5.52 0.58
N ASP A 69 1.36 5.08 -0.29
CA ASP A 69 1.70 4.19 -1.40
C ASP A 69 2.59 4.88 -2.44
N ALA A 70 2.26 6.12 -2.82
CA ALA A 70 3.03 6.89 -3.79
C ALA A 70 4.46 7.19 -3.33
N ASN A 71 4.66 7.48 -2.03
CA ASN A 71 5.96 7.91 -1.50
C ASN A 71 6.79 6.78 -0.88
N PHE A 72 6.14 5.78 -0.29
CA PHE A 72 6.81 4.72 0.48
C PHE A 72 6.53 3.31 -0.06
N HIS A 73 5.69 3.17 -1.10
CA HIS A 73 5.33 1.89 -1.73
C HIS A 73 4.81 0.86 -0.72
N MET A 74 3.95 1.33 0.16
CA MET A 74 3.35 0.53 1.22
C MET A 74 1.83 0.41 1.04
N ASP A 75 1.36 -0.83 0.95
CA ASP A 75 -0.06 -1.10 0.88
C ASP A 75 -0.81 -0.73 2.18
N LYS A 76 -2.11 -0.45 2.05
CA LYS A 76 -3.00 -0.09 3.16
C LYS A 76 -2.94 -1.08 4.34
N SER A 77 -2.78 -2.38 4.07
CA SER A 77 -2.75 -3.42 5.11
C SER A 77 -1.45 -3.37 5.92
N ALA A 78 -0.32 -3.10 5.27
CA ALA A 78 0.97 -2.91 5.90
C ALA A 78 0.98 -1.66 6.78
N VAL A 79 0.49 -0.53 6.25
CA VAL A 79 0.35 0.73 6.98
C VAL A 79 -0.54 0.56 8.22
N SER A 80 -1.72 -0.05 8.03
CA SER A 80 -2.67 -0.28 9.12
C SER A 80 -2.07 -1.19 10.20
N ARG A 81 -1.26 -2.19 9.82
CA ARG A 81 -0.57 -3.05 10.78
C ARG A 81 0.44 -2.26 11.61
N CYS A 82 1.28 -1.43 10.98
CA CYS A 82 2.26 -0.59 11.67
C CYS A 82 1.59 0.34 12.70
N ILE A 83 0.55 1.06 12.28
CA ILE A 83 -0.21 1.98 13.15
C ILE A 83 -0.84 1.23 14.32
N ASN A 84 -1.51 0.10 14.07
CA ASN A 84 -2.20 -0.62 15.12
C ASN A 84 -1.23 -1.32 16.11
N VAL A 85 -0.06 -1.77 15.66
CA VAL A 85 0.99 -2.28 16.54
C VAL A 85 1.51 -1.16 17.45
N PHE A 86 1.78 0.02 16.89
CA PHE A 86 2.13 1.20 17.67
C PHE A 86 1.05 1.51 18.70
N LEU A 87 -0.21 1.71 18.29
CA LEU A 87 -1.30 2.07 19.19
C LEU A 87 -1.48 1.05 20.31
N LYS A 88 -1.31 -0.24 20.04
CA LYS A 88 -1.55 -1.27 21.06
C LYS A 88 -0.42 -1.42 22.07
N PHE A 89 0.83 -1.27 21.62
CA PHE A 89 2.00 -1.65 22.43
C PHE A 89 2.92 -0.47 22.79
N SER A 90 2.55 0.76 22.40
CA SER A 90 3.24 1.98 22.82
C SER A 90 3.03 2.27 24.30
N ARG A 91 4.07 2.82 24.94
CA ARG A 91 3.95 3.45 26.25
C ARG A 91 2.90 4.56 26.20
N ARG A 92 2.12 4.70 27.27
CA ARG A 92 1.11 5.75 27.42
C ARG A 92 1.60 6.87 28.32
N THR A 93 1.19 8.11 28.03
CA THR A 93 1.32 9.24 28.96
C THR A 93 0.28 9.14 30.08
N GLU A 94 0.35 10.01 31.08
CA GLU A 94 -0.68 10.13 32.13
C GLU A 94 -2.09 10.38 31.57
N ASN A 95 -2.20 11.04 30.41
CA ASN A 95 -3.47 11.32 29.72
C ASN A 95 -3.84 10.24 28.69
N ASP A 96 -3.28 9.04 28.80
CA ASP A 96 -3.50 7.90 27.88
C ASP A 96 -3.10 8.14 26.41
N LEU A 97 -2.36 9.21 26.12
CA LEU A 97 -1.82 9.45 24.79
C LEU A 97 -0.67 8.47 24.47
N PRO A 98 -0.64 7.90 23.24
CA PRO A 98 0.41 6.98 22.84
C PRO A 98 1.72 7.72 22.55
N GLN A 99 2.83 7.15 23.00
CA GLN A 99 4.18 7.70 22.79
C GLN A 99 4.95 6.89 21.75
N MET A 100 6.00 7.49 21.17
CA MET A 100 6.87 6.83 20.18
C MET A 100 7.73 5.68 20.73
N PHE A 101 7.58 5.33 22.00
CA PHE A 101 8.35 4.30 22.69
C PHE A 101 7.48 3.09 22.98
N VAL A 102 8.05 1.90 22.93
CA VAL A 102 7.37 0.67 23.38
C VAL A 102 7.13 0.73 24.89
N ASP A 103 6.02 0.16 25.35
CA ASP A 103 5.77 -0.02 26.78
C ASP A 103 6.81 -0.99 27.39
N ASP A 104 7.18 -0.75 28.65
CA ASP A 104 8.21 -1.55 29.33
C ASP A 104 7.80 -3.02 29.49
N SER A 105 6.49 -3.28 29.62
CA SER A 105 5.93 -4.63 29.64
C SER A 105 6.20 -5.41 28.35
N TYR A 106 6.34 -4.71 27.21
CA TYR A 106 6.63 -5.29 25.91
C TYR A 106 8.09 -5.13 25.48
N SER A 107 8.96 -4.58 26.33
CA SER A 107 10.36 -4.27 26.00
C SER A 107 11.21 -5.48 25.58
N LYS A 108 10.87 -6.69 26.05
CA LYS A 108 11.61 -7.92 25.74
C LYS A 108 11.12 -8.63 24.48
N TYR A 109 9.98 -8.26 23.93
CA TYR A 109 9.45 -8.86 22.70
C TYR A 109 10.09 -8.24 21.46
N SER A 110 10.19 -9.01 20.38
CA SER A 110 10.56 -8.56 19.04
C SER A 110 9.37 -7.95 18.30
N TYR A 111 9.62 -7.12 17.28
CA TYR A 111 8.55 -6.49 16.50
C TYR A 111 7.62 -7.51 15.83
N SER A 112 8.17 -8.62 15.35
CA SER A 112 7.40 -9.71 14.73
C SER A 112 6.46 -10.38 15.73
N GLN A 113 6.88 -10.55 16.99
CA GLN A 113 5.99 -11.08 18.04
C GLN A 113 4.86 -10.11 18.32
N LEU A 114 5.14 -8.81 18.40
CA LEU A 114 4.10 -7.78 18.58
C LEU A 114 3.07 -7.79 17.44
N CYS A 115 3.53 -7.97 16.19
CA CYS A 115 2.62 -8.13 15.04
C CYS A 115 1.69 -9.34 15.19
N GLU A 116 2.21 -10.48 15.66
CA GLU A 116 1.41 -11.69 15.90
C GLU A 116 0.42 -11.54 17.05
N MET A 117 0.77 -10.73 18.06
CA MET A 117 -0.04 -10.42 19.24
C MET A 117 -1.11 -9.35 18.99
N LEU A 118 -1.05 -8.65 17.86
CA LEU A 118 -2.02 -7.62 17.50
C LEU A 118 -3.50 -8.07 17.59
N PRO A 119 -3.91 -9.23 17.05
CA PRO A 119 -5.31 -9.69 17.11
C PRO A 119 -5.73 -10.32 18.44
N MET A 120 -4.83 -10.41 19.43
CA MET A 120 -5.10 -11.08 20.71
C MET A 120 -5.81 -10.16 21.72
N ASP A 121 -6.57 -10.70 22.65
CA ASP A 121 -7.04 -9.96 23.83
C ASP A 121 -5.98 -9.94 24.94
N GLU A 122 -6.24 -9.22 26.03
CA GLU A 122 -5.29 -9.07 27.15
C GLU A 122 -4.97 -10.40 27.85
N GLU A 123 -5.96 -11.29 28.00
CA GLU A 123 -5.77 -12.59 28.64
C GLU A 123 -4.92 -13.53 27.77
N GLN A 124 -5.11 -13.47 26.46
CA GLN A 124 -4.28 -14.16 25.47
C GLN A 124 -2.84 -13.62 25.46
N ILE A 125 -2.68 -12.29 25.54
CA ILE A 125 -1.35 -11.64 25.59
C ILE A 125 -0.57 -12.10 26.82
N LYS A 126 -1.21 -12.20 28.00
CA LYS A 126 -0.57 -12.71 29.23
C LYS A 126 -0.02 -14.13 29.10
N GLN A 127 -0.55 -14.94 28.17
CA GLN A 127 -0.10 -16.30 27.92
C GLN A 127 1.09 -16.39 26.96
N ILE A 128 1.49 -15.29 26.33
CA ILE A 128 2.66 -15.22 25.46
C ILE A 128 3.86 -14.78 26.29
N LYS A 129 5.01 -15.44 26.10
CA LYS A 129 6.28 -15.08 26.74
C LYS A 129 7.28 -14.56 25.70
N PRO A 130 8.18 -13.63 26.06
CA PRO A 130 9.18 -13.10 25.12
C PRO A 130 10.08 -14.17 24.49
N GLU A 131 10.31 -15.27 25.18
CA GLU A 131 11.16 -16.38 24.74
C GLU A 131 10.47 -17.28 23.70
N MET A 132 9.14 -17.14 23.52
CA MET A 132 8.40 -17.94 22.56
C MET A 132 8.75 -17.57 21.12
N THR A 133 8.97 -18.58 20.27
CA THR A 133 9.17 -18.35 18.84
C THR A 133 7.87 -17.92 18.15
N ILE A 134 7.97 -17.26 17.00
CA ILE A 134 6.80 -16.90 16.17
C ILE A 134 5.95 -18.13 15.82
N ALA A 135 6.59 -19.27 15.55
CA ALA A 135 5.89 -20.52 15.29
C ALA A 135 5.05 -20.97 16.51
N ALA A 136 5.64 -20.95 17.70
CA ALA A 136 4.93 -21.30 18.93
C ALA A 136 3.74 -20.36 19.22
N ILE A 137 3.90 -19.06 18.95
CA ILE A 137 2.80 -18.08 19.08
C ILE A 137 1.68 -18.39 18.08
N ARG A 138 2.01 -18.75 16.83
CA ARG A 138 1.02 -19.11 15.80
C ARG A 138 0.28 -20.40 16.14
N GLU A 139 0.95 -21.39 16.72
CA GLU A 139 0.28 -22.61 17.19
C GLU A 139 -0.70 -22.33 18.33
N LYS A 140 -0.31 -21.55 19.35
CA LYS A 140 -1.26 -21.10 20.40
C LYS A 140 -2.49 -20.38 19.83
N LYS A 141 -2.28 -19.52 18.83
CA LYS A 141 -3.40 -18.82 18.15
C LYS A 141 -4.35 -19.78 17.46
N LYS A 142 -3.88 -20.93 16.98
CA LYS A 142 -4.73 -21.97 16.40
C LYS A 142 -5.53 -22.66 17.50
N GLU A 143 -4.90 -23.05 18.61
CA GLU A 143 -5.57 -23.69 19.76
C GLU A 143 -6.78 -22.87 20.25
N TRP A 144 -6.61 -21.56 20.44
CA TRP A 144 -7.71 -20.68 20.85
C TRP A 144 -8.84 -20.53 19.83
N LYS A 145 -8.59 -20.84 18.55
CA LYS A 145 -9.63 -20.88 17.52
C LYS A 145 -10.42 -22.19 17.58
N PHE A 146 -9.78 -23.29 17.99
CA PHE A 146 -10.41 -24.60 18.11
C PHE A 146 -11.28 -24.71 19.38
N ASP A 147 -10.88 -24.10 20.49
CA ASP A 147 -11.68 -24.06 21.75
C ASP A 147 -13.03 -23.32 21.60
N LYS A 148 -13.27 -22.61 20.50
CA LYS A 148 -14.45 -21.74 20.31
C LYS A 148 -15.69 -22.38 19.65
N ARG A 149 -15.81 -23.71 19.47
CA ARG A 149 -17.09 -24.34 19.04
C ARG A 149 -17.35 -25.76 19.60
N PRO A 150 -18.60 -26.17 19.94
CA PRO A 150 -19.86 -25.41 20.00
C PRO A 150 -20.66 -25.59 21.32
N VAL A 151 -21.36 -24.54 21.79
CA VAL A 151 -22.61 -24.70 22.57
C VAL A 151 -23.62 -23.67 22.07
N ALA A 152 -24.75 -24.17 21.58
CA ALA A 152 -25.90 -23.36 21.19
C ALA A 152 -26.59 -22.83 22.46
N THR A 153 -26.73 -21.51 22.60
CA THR A 153 -27.82 -20.92 23.40
C THR A 153 -27.99 -19.43 23.11
N SER A 154 -29.23 -19.10 22.74
CA SER A 154 -29.93 -17.81 22.89
C SER A 154 -29.11 -16.53 22.75
N GLN A 155 -29.12 -15.95 21.55
CA GLN A 155 -28.58 -14.62 21.29
C GLN A 155 -29.49 -13.55 21.91
N GLN A 156 -29.17 -13.12 23.12
CA GLN A 156 -29.37 -11.73 23.54
C GLN A 156 -27.99 -11.11 23.75
N LYS A 157 -27.48 -10.44 22.70
CA LYS A 157 -26.45 -9.41 22.82
C LYS A 157 -26.83 -8.23 21.96
N SER A 158 -26.93 -7.09 22.63
CA SER A 158 -27.10 -5.73 22.13
C SER A 158 -26.33 -5.49 20.82
N ALA A 159 -27.11 -5.25 19.76
CA ALA A 159 -26.61 -5.04 18.42
C ALA A 159 -26.04 -3.63 18.24
N MET A 160 -24.72 -3.52 18.14
CA MET A 160 -24.10 -2.61 17.18
C MET A 160 -24.34 -3.26 15.81
N LYS A 161 -25.25 -2.69 15.02
CA LYS A 161 -25.81 -3.30 13.79
C LYS A 161 -24.69 -3.72 12.84
N LYS A 162 -24.71 -5.00 12.46
CA LYS A 162 -23.83 -5.60 11.46
C LYS A 162 -24.29 -5.23 10.07
N ASP A 163 -23.31 -4.83 9.28
CA ASP A 163 -23.41 -4.62 7.84
C ASP A 163 -24.00 -5.86 7.15
N GLY A 164 -25.05 -5.67 6.34
CA GLY A 164 -25.52 -6.66 5.36
C GLY A 164 -26.97 -7.18 5.47
N PHE A 165 -27.77 -6.77 6.46
CA PHE A 165 -29.17 -7.23 6.62
C PHE A 165 -30.21 -6.10 6.42
N CYS A 166 -31.43 -6.46 6.01
CA CYS A 166 -32.51 -5.54 5.71
C CYS A 166 -33.11 -4.94 7.00
N ASP A 167 -33.24 -3.61 7.05
CA ASP A 167 -33.77 -2.92 8.23
C ASP A 167 -35.26 -3.23 8.52
N LYS A 168 -36.02 -3.71 7.53
CA LYS A 168 -37.46 -4.03 7.65
C LYS A 168 -37.71 -5.50 8.01
N GLU A 169 -36.88 -6.40 7.50
CA GLU A 169 -36.90 -7.83 7.82
C GLU A 169 -35.47 -8.23 8.26
N PRO A 170 -35.17 -8.17 9.57
CA PRO A 170 -33.81 -8.34 10.09
C PRO A 170 -33.18 -9.71 9.80
N GLU A 171 -33.99 -10.71 9.43
CA GLU A 171 -33.55 -12.06 9.06
C GLU A 171 -33.19 -12.18 7.57
N VAL A 172 -33.45 -11.14 6.77
CA VAL A 172 -33.21 -11.12 5.32
C VAL A 172 -31.93 -10.34 5.03
N LEU A 173 -30.98 -10.98 4.36
CA LEU A 173 -29.79 -10.31 3.82
C LEU A 173 -30.20 -9.30 2.74
N CYS A 174 -29.72 -8.06 2.88
CA CYS A 174 -30.02 -6.95 1.97
C CYS A 174 -29.15 -7.04 0.71
N ASN A 175 -29.50 -7.96 -0.17
CA ASN A 175 -28.84 -8.19 -1.46
C ASN A 175 -29.87 -8.29 -2.60
N ILE A 176 -29.42 -8.07 -3.84
CA ILE A 176 -30.31 -7.92 -4.99
C ILE A 176 -31.18 -9.17 -5.24
N GLU A 177 -30.65 -10.38 -5.03
CA GLU A 177 -31.38 -11.66 -5.16
C GLU A 177 -32.57 -11.79 -4.20
N ASN A 178 -32.41 -11.36 -2.95
CA ASN A 178 -33.45 -11.43 -1.93
C ASN A 178 -34.48 -10.31 -2.06
N VAL A 179 -34.03 -9.10 -2.46
CA VAL A 179 -34.96 -8.00 -2.72
C VAL A 179 -35.82 -8.34 -3.94
N MET A 180 -35.23 -8.87 -5.02
CA MET A 180 -35.93 -9.31 -6.26
C MET A 180 -37.03 -10.36 -6.00
N LYS A 181 -36.81 -11.31 -5.08
CA LYS A 181 -37.78 -12.38 -4.76
C LYS A 181 -38.98 -11.95 -3.91
N LYS A 182 -38.85 -10.91 -3.08
CA LYS A 182 -39.90 -10.52 -2.11
C LYS A 182 -40.53 -9.14 -2.34
N HIS A 183 -39.81 -8.20 -2.96
CA HIS A 183 -40.31 -6.82 -3.10
C HIS A 183 -40.75 -6.46 -4.52
N PHE A 184 -40.37 -7.23 -5.55
CA PHE A 184 -40.16 -6.67 -6.89
C PHE A 184 -41.17 -7.02 -7.99
N ILE A 185 -42.38 -7.55 -7.73
CA ILE A 185 -43.40 -7.60 -8.80
C ILE A 185 -44.83 -7.40 -8.28
N LYS A 186 -45.45 -6.30 -8.72
CA LYS A 186 -46.92 -6.20 -8.88
C LYS A 186 -47.17 -5.69 -10.30
N GLY A 187 -47.72 -6.54 -11.17
CA GLY A 187 -48.06 -6.17 -12.54
C GLY A 187 -46.87 -5.99 -13.51
N GLY A 188 -45.74 -6.66 -13.26
CA GLY A 188 -44.63 -6.73 -14.23
C GLY A 188 -43.55 -5.64 -14.12
N ASN A 189 -43.55 -4.81 -13.07
CA ASN A 189 -42.52 -3.79 -12.86
C ASN A 189 -41.72 -3.97 -11.57
N ILE A 190 -40.45 -3.59 -11.68
CA ILE A 190 -39.39 -3.79 -10.69
C ILE A 190 -39.51 -2.75 -9.52
N ILE A 191 -39.95 -3.17 -8.31
CA ILE A 191 -39.98 -2.36 -7.06
C ILE A 191 -39.11 -2.96 -5.93
N GLY A 192 -37.96 -2.36 -5.65
CA GLY A 192 -37.21 -2.54 -4.39
C GLY A 192 -37.26 -1.21 -3.69
N CYS A 193 -36.38 -0.94 -2.72
CA CYS A 193 -36.21 0.45 -2.28
C CYS A 193 -35.61 1.38 -3.39
N ALA A 194 -35.40 0.79 -4.59
CA ALA A 194 -35.40 1.31 -5.96
C ALA A 194 -34.56 2.56 -6.29
N GLY A 195 -33.46 2.31 -6.99
CA GLY A 195 -33.30 2.61 -8.42
C GLY A 195 -33.42 4.07 -8.84
N CYS A 196 -34.56 4.73 -8.61
CA CYS A 196 -34.69 6.15 -8.90
C CYS A 196 -33.83 6.99 -7.93
N CYS A 197 -33.68 6.58 -6.67
CA CYS A 197 -33.05 7.43 -5.65
C CYS A 197 -31.54 7.60 -5.78
N ALA A 198 -30.83 6.67 -6.45
CA ALA A 198 -29.36 6.72 -6.56
C ALA A 198 -28.88 7.80 -7.54
N VAL A 199 -29.73 8.19 -8.49
CA VAL A 199 -29.41 9.09 -9.61
C VAL A 199 -30.44 10.23 -9.77
N CYS A 200 -31.48 10.29 -8.93
CA CYS A 200 -32.50 11.34 -8.99
C CYS A 200 -32.01 12.64 -8.33
N MET A 201 -31.84 13.68 -9.14
CA MET A 201 -31.48 15.03 -8.68
C MET A 201 -32.55 15.68 -7.77
N ASN A 202 -33.75 15.09 -7.69
CA ASN A 202 -34.84 15.55 -6.83
C ASN A 202 -35.07 14.67 -5.57
N VAL A 203 -34.09 13.82 -5.18
CA VAL A 203 -34.25 12.89 -4.04
C VAL A 203 -34.68 13.56 -2.73
N LYS A 204 -34.29 14.83 -2.50
CA LYS A 204 -34.63 15.59 -1.28
C LYS A 204 -36.11 15.99 -1.21
N LYS A 205 -36.79 16.11 -2.36
CA LYS A 205 -38.22 16.43 -2.46
C LYS A 205 -39.07 15.19 -2.78
N CYS A 206 -38.43 14.04 -2.98
CA CYS A 206 -39.08 12.77 -3.27
C CYS A 206 -39.61 12.14 -1.97
N VAL A 207 -40.93 12.07 -1.86
CA VAL A 207 -41.64 11.46 -0.72
C VAL A 207 -41.38 9.96 -0.54
N HIS A 208 -40.70 9.30 -1.48
CA HIS A 208 -40.38 7.88 -1.47
C HIS A 208 -38.89 7.55 -1.23
N ALA A 209 -38.06 8.56 -0.95
CA ALA A 209 -36.63 8.36 -0.73
C ALA A 209 -36.31 7.76 0.66
N CYS A 210 -35.43 6.74 0.71
CA CYS A 210 -35.02 6.12 1.97
C CYS A 210 -33.94 6.96 2.70
N GLY A 211 -33.87 6.84 4.04
CA GLY A 211 -32.93 7.61 4.86
C GLY A 211 -31.44 7.36 4.55
N THR A 212 -31.13 6.26 3.88
CA THR A 212 -29.78 5.95 3.36
C THR A 212 -29.48 6.74 2.09
N ALA A 213 -30.45 6.85 1.17
CA ALA A 213 -30.32 7.63 -0.06
C ALA A 213 -30.19 9.15 0.22
N ILE A 214 -30.96 9.67 1.18
CA ILE A 214 -30.92 11.09 1.57
C ILE A 214 -29.55 11.47 2.17
N ARG A 215 -28.92 10.58 2.95
CA ARG A 215 -27.58 10.79 3.52
C ARG A 215 -26.47 10.77 2.48
N SER A 216 -26.57 9.90 1.47
CA SER A 216 -25.58 9.80 0.39
C SER A 216 -25.48 11.08 -0.47
N ILE A 217 -26.58 11.84 -0.65
CA ILE A 217 -26.57 13.07 -1.45
C ILE A 217 -25.94 14.26 -0.70
N LYS A 218 -26.05 14.34 0.63
CA LYS A 218 -25.39 15.43 1.40
C LYS A 218 -23.87 15.41 1.26
N ASN A 219 -23.27 14.23 1.14
CA ASN A 219 -21.83 14.08 0.93
C ASN A 219 -21.40 14.42 -0.51
N ARG A 220 -22.32 14.35 -1.50
CA ARG A 220 -22.05 14.72 -2.90
C ARG A 220 -22.20 16.22 -3.19
N ILE A 221 -23.16 16.90 -2.57
CA ILE A 221 -23.40 18.34 -2.81
C ILE A 221 -22.33 19.22 -2.14
N GLY A 222 -21.60 18.71 -1.13
CA GLY A 222 -20.46 19.41 -0.54
C GLY A 222 -19.22 19.52 -1.45
N GLN A 223 -19.18 18.80 -2.58
CA GLN A 223 -18.06 18.80 -3.54
C GLN A 223 -18.32 19.60 -4.82
N LEU A 224 -19.51 20.18 -5.03
CA LEU A 224 -19.88 20.92 -6.25
C LEU A 224 -20.22 22.40 -5.98
N GLY A 225 -19.53 23.01 -5.01
CA GLY A 225 -19.72 24.41 -4.62
C GLY A 225 -18.58 25.36 -5.02
N TYR A 226 -17.54 24.85 -5.68
CA TYR A 226 -16.45 25.65 -6.22
C TYR A 226 -16.30 25.28 -7.69
N GLU A 227 -16.38 26.29 -8.55
CA GLU A 227 -16.27 26.24 -10.02
C GLU A 227 -17.54 25.82 -10.78
N GLN A 228 -18.57 26.67 -10.69
CA GLN A 228 -19.35 27.04 -11.86
C GLN A 228 -19.57 28.54 -11.85
N GLU A 229 -18.67 29.29 -12.48
CA GLU A 229 -19.05 30.48 -13.22
C GLU A 229 -18.02 30.73 -14.34
N ASN A 230 -18.54 30.66 -15.58
CA ASN A 230 -17.91 30.97 -16.87
C ASN A 230 -17.11 29.85 -17.55
N VAL A 231 -17.81 28.94 -18.22
CA VAL A 231 -17.31 28.29 -19.43
C VAL A 231 -18.36 28.46 -20.53
N GLU A 232 -18.06 29.31 -21.50
CA GLU A 232 -18.74 29.33 -22.80
C GLU A 232 -18.45 28.02 -23.53
N VAL A 233 -19.47 27.52 -24.22
CA VAL A 233 -19.48 26.27 -24.97
C VAL A 233 -18.40 26.30 -26.05
N VAL A 234 -17.49 25.32 -26.04
CA VAL A 234 -16.68 24.97 -27.21
C VAL A 234 -16.94 23.50 -27.53
N GLU A 235 -17.52 23.29 -28.71
CA GLU A 235 -17.85 21.99 -29.29
C GLU A 235 -16.59 21.20 -29.72
N ASP A 236 -16.73 19.88 -29.67
CA ASP A 236 -15.97 18.84 -30.37
C ASP A 236 -14.44 18.90 -30.34
N ILE A 237 -13.84 18.15 -29.40
CA ILE A 237 -12.43 17.79 -29.49
C ILE A 237 -12.30 16.60 -30.45
N GLU A 238 -11.87 16.93 -31.67
CA GLU A 238 -11.42 15.99 -32.69
C GLU A 238 -10.20 15.19 -32.17
N TYR A 239 -10.28 13.86 -32.21
CA TYR A 239 -9.15 12.99 -31.90
C TYR A 239 -8.06 13.22 -32.96
N LEU A 240 -6.97 13.90 -32.59
CA LEU A 240 -5.75 13.88 -33.39
C LEU A 240 -5.13 12.48 -33.27
N GLU A 241 -5.24 11.69 -34.34
CA GLU A 241 -4.31 10.60 -34.60
C GLU A 241 -2.90 11.22 -34.71
N LEU A 242 -2.10 11.03 -33.67
CA LEU A 242 -0.68 11.37 -33.72
C LEU A 242 -0.03 10.40 -34.70
N GLU A 243 0.57 10.94 -35.77
CA GLU A 243 1.32 10.11 -36.70
C GLU A 243 2.43 9.36 -35.96
N PRO A 244 2.65 8.07 -36.28
CA PRO A 244 3.72 7.31 -35.67
C PRO A 244 5.02 8.01 -36.03
N THR A 245 5.67 8.62 -35.05
CA THR A 245 7.07 9.02 -35.19
C THR A 245 7.92 7.75 -35.13
N ASP A 246 7.82 6.93 -36.16
CA ASP A 246 8.71 5.84 -36.51
C ASP A 246 10.06 6.46 -36.89
N LYS A 247 10.81 6.87 -35.87
CA LYS A 247 12.23 7.08 -36.00
C LYS A 247 12.97 5.86 -35.50
N CYS A 248 13.39 5.07 -36.47
CA CYS A 248 14.61 4.28 -36.48
C CYS A 248 14.56 2.95 -35.71
N GLU A 249 14.39 1.87 -36.49
CA GLU A 249 15.07 0.59 -36.33
C GLU A 249 16.57 0.85 -36.09
N GLN A 250 16.96 1.08 -34.84
CA GLN A 250 18.37 1.09 -34.47
C GLN A 250 18.76 -0.36 -34.19
N GLU A 251 19.75 -0.86 -34.92
CA GLU A 251 20.31 -2.18 -34.60
C GLU A 251 20.92 -2.13 -33.20
N LEU A 252 20.51 -3.07 -32.34
CA LEU A 252 21.03 -3.19 -30.99
C LEU A 252 22.56 -3.37 -31.06
N PRO A 253 23.37 -2.46 -30.45
CA PRO A 253 24.83 -2.59 -30.44
C PRO A 253 25.25 -3.94 -29.86
N ILE A 254 26.37 -4.52 -30.30
CA ILE A 254 26.85 -5.80 -29.75
C ILE A 254 27.32 -5.60 -28.29
N LEU A 255 26.55 -6.11 -27.32
CA LEU A 255 26.84 -6.00 -25.89
C LEU A 255 27.49 -7.30 -25.41
N LYS A 256 28.81 -7.29 -25.17
CA LYS A 256 29.62 -8.47 -24.85
C LYS A 256 29.51 -8.87 -23.38
N ASN A 257 29.31 -7.92 -22.48
CA ASN A 257 29.28 -8.17 -21.03
C ASN A 257 28.10 -7.45 -20.33
N ASP A 258 27.87 -7.81 -19.06
CA ASP A 258 26.74 -7.29 -18.30
C ASP A 258 26.89 -5.79 -17.94
N ASN A 259 28.11 -5.23 -17.97
CA ASN A 259 28.32 -3.80 -17.77
C ASN A 259 27.90 -3.01 -19.01
N GLU A 260 28.27 -3.46 -20.21
CA GLU A 260 27.80 -2.86 -21.47
C GLU A 260 26.26 -2.87 -21.58
N ARG A 261 25.60 -3.94 -21.10
CA ARG A 261 24.13 -4.00 -21.02
C ARG A 261 23.53 -2.99 -20.05
N LYS A 262 24.17 -2.80 -18.90
CA LYS A 262 23.77 -1.77 -17.93
C LYS A 262 23.91 -0.38 -18.52
N ASP A 263 25.04 -0.13 -19.19
CA ASP A 263 25.35 1.18 -19.78
C ASP A 263 24.40 1.50 -20.93
N PHE A 264 24.06 0.52 -21.77
CA PHE A 264 23.03 0.67 -22.81
C PHE A 264 21.67 1.04 -22.22
N ILE A 265 21.19 0.32 -21.21
CA ILE A 265 19.91 0.65 -20.57
C ILE A 265 19.97 2.03 -19.92
N ALA A 266 21.08 2.43 -19.30
CA ALA A 266 21.22 3.75 -18.67
C ALA A 266 21.17 4.91 -19.68
N GLN A 267 21.40 4.62 -20.96
CA GLN A 267 21.25 5.58 -22.06
C GLN A 267 19.80 5.67 -22.58
N TYR A 268 18.82 5.13 -21.85
CA TYR A 268 17.39 5.26 -22.20
C TYR A 268 16.92 6.68 -22.51
N PRO A 269 17.48 7.78 -21.94
CA PRO A 269 17.06 9.13 -22.33
C PRO A 269 17.35 9.46 -23.80
N GLN A 270 18.21 8.68 -24.46
CA GLN A 270 18.53 8.78 -25.89
C GLN A 270 17.62 7.92 -26.78
N TRP A 271 16.80 7.04 -26.20
CA TRP A 271 15.83 6.25 -26.95
C TRP A 271 14.65 7.11 -27.38
N ASN A 272 13.75 6.55 -28.19
CA ASN A 272 12.57 7.27 -28.64
C ASN A 272 11.61 7.50 -27.48
N ILE A 273 11.08 8.72 -27.39
CA ILE A 273 9.97 9.02 -26.49
C ILE A 273 8.73 8.35 -27.06
N TRP A 274 8.13 7.45 -26.26
CA TRP A 274 6.92 6.72 -26.63
C TRP A 274 5.67 7.37 -26.08
N ILE A 275 5.71 7.75 -24.80
CA ILE A 275 4.62 8.43 -24.12
C ILE A 275 5.23 9.56 -23.30
N ASP A 276 4.72 10.76 -23.45
CA ASP A 276 5.08 11.91 -22.61
C ASP A 276 3.79 12.45 -22.00
N ILE A 277 3.72 12.48 -20.67
CA ILE A 277 2.57 12.99 -19.92
C ILE A 277 3.07 14.17 -19.07
N PRO A 278 3.19 15.38 -19.65
CA PRO A 278 3.72 16.53 -18.94
C PRO A 278 2.95 16.87 -17.66
N GLN A 279 1.65 16.57 -17.62
CA GLN A 279 0.76 16.86 -16.49
C GLN A 279 1.13 16.05 -15.23
N THR A 280 1.59 14.81 -15.39
CA THR A 280 2.04 13.93 -14.30
C THR A 280 3.55 13.90 -14.16
N GLY A 281 4.28 14.52 -15.10
CA GLY A 281 5.74 14.46 -15.19
C GLY A 281 6.26 13.09 -15.60
N GLU A 282 5.42 12.20 -16.12
CA GLU A 282 5.84 10.87 -16.54
C GLU A 282 6.31 10.86 -17.99
N ARG A 283 7.45 10.23 -18.24
CA ARG A 283 7.95 10.01 -19.60
C ARG A 283 8.40 8.58 -19.78
N TYR A 284 8.03 8.01 -20.92
CA TYR A 284 8.31 6.63 -21.31
C TYR A 284 9.20 6.66 -22.53
N TRP A 285 10.38 6.08 -22.41
CA TRP A 285 11.31 5.87 -23.50
C TRP A 285 11.22 4.43 -23.97
N LYS A 286 11.06 4.22 -25.27
CA LYS A 286 10.94 2.90 -25.89
C LYS A 286 12.08 2.66 -26.86
N TYR A 287 12.71 1.50 -26.72
CA TYR A 287 13.60 0.92 -27.70
C TYR A 287 12.94 -0.29 -28.33
N GLN A 288 12.82 -0.28 -29.65
CA GLN A 288 12.18 -1.35 -30.40
C GLN A 288 13.24 -2.32 -30.93
N LEU A 289 13.18 -3.59 -30.52
CA LEU A 289 14.06 -4.64 -31.02
C LEU A 289 13.53 -5.20 -32.35
N ALA A 290 14.44 -5.75 -33.16
CA ALA A 290 14.13 -6.31 -34.48
C ALA A 290 13.17 -7.51 -34.44
N ASN A 291 13.10 -8.23 -33.31
CA ASN A 291 12.13 -9.31 -33.10
C ASN A 291 10.72 -8.82 -32.73
N GLY A 292 10.48 -7.51 -32.73
CA GLY A 292 9.18 -6.92 -32.37
C GLY A 292 9.00 -6.64 -30.87
N VAL A 293 9.98 -6.96 -30.01
CA VAL A 293 9.88 -6.69 -28.57
C VAL A 293 10.27 -5.24 -28.25
N GLY A 294 9.43 -4.57 -27.47
CA GLY A 294 9.67 -3.20 -27.01
C GLY A 294 10.24 -3.16 -25.60
N LEU A 295 11.47 -2.67 -25.44
CA LEU A 295 12.03 -2.33 -24.13
C LEU A 295 11.58 -0.92 -23.77
N VAL A 296 10.97 -0.75 -22.59
CA VAL A 296 10.47 0.56 -22.16
C VAL A 296 11.02 0.91 -20.78
N VAL A 297 11.53 2.12 -20.65
CA VAL A 297 11.88 2.74 -19.36
C VAL A 297 10.94 3.90 -19.13
N LYS A 298 10.16 3.83 -18.06
CA LYS A 298 9.41 4.98 -17.54
C LYS A 298 10.29 5.68 -16.52
N ALA A 299 10.43 7.00 -16.61
CA ALA A 299 10.96 7.80 -15.51
C ALA A 299 10.03 8.97 -15.22
N THR A 300 9.98 9.35 -13.95
CA THR A 300 9.14 10.43 -13.44
C THR A 300 10.00 11.65 -13.19
N LEU A 301 9.55 12.81 -13.63
CA LEU A 301 10.19 14.09 -13.38
C LEU A 301 10.24 14.35 -11.87
N ARG A 302 11.44 14.50 -11.33
CA ARG A 302 11.72 14.80 -9.93
C ARG A 302 12.42 16.14 -9.81
N PHE A 303 12.24 16.77 -8.66
CA PHE A 303 13.04 17.91 -8.25
C PHE A 303 14.27 17.39 -7.52
N GLU A 304 15.46 17.68 -8.05
CA GLU A 304 16.70 17.45 -7.33
C GLU A 304 17.02 18.63 -6.43
N TYR A 305 17.28 18.34 -5.17
CA TYR A 305 17.62 19.34 -4.15
C TYR A 305 19.13 19.36 -3.92
N MET A 306 19.80 20.38 -4.45
CA MET A 306 21.28 20.51 -4.42
C MET A 306 21.81 21.03 -3.07
N GLY A 307 21.32 20.46 -1.96
CA GLY A 307 21.88 20.63 -0.61
C GLY A 307 22.01 22.06 -0.06
N TYR A 308 22.33 22.18 1.22
CA TYR A 308 22.43 23.48 1.91
C TYR A 308 23.64 24.33 1.52
N LYS A 309 24.60 23.80 0.74
CA LYS A 309 25.89 24.45 0.47
C LYS A 309 25.98 25.20 -0.86
N GLN A 310 25.03 25.03 -1.78
CA GLN A 310 25.11 25.59 -3.16
C GLN A 310 24.00 26.59 -3.51
N GLY A 311 23.22 27.05 -2.53
CA GLY A 311 22.05 27.89 -2.79
C GLY A 311 20.90 27.07 -3.37
N TYR A 312 19.66 27.53 -3.19
CA TYR A 312 18.45 26.80 -3.57
C TYR A 312 18.27 26.73 -5.10
N ALA A 313 19.14 26.01 -5.80
CA ALA A 313 18.93 25.66 -7.19
C ALA A 313 18.07 24.39 -7.24
N LYS A 314 16.87 24.52 -7.83
CA LYS A 314 15.97 23.40 -8.12
C LYS A 314 16.21 22.99 -9.56
N GLU A 315 16.91 21.88 -9.78
CA GLU A 315 16.99 21.27 -11.09
C GLU A 315 15.89 20.21 -11.23
N ARG A 316 15.29 20.13 -12.42
CA ARG A 316 14.32 19.09 -12.77
C ARG A 316 15.07 18.00 -13.52
N SER A 317 15.14 16.81 -12.95
CA SER A 317 15.73 15.63 -13.58
C SER A 317 14.70 14.51 -13.61
N PHE A 318 14.81 13.59 -14.56
CA PHE A 318 13.99 12.39 -14.55
C PHE A 318 14.60 11.34 -13.61
N GLY A 319 13.77 10.74 -12.75
CA GLY A 319 14.18 9.72 -11.79
C GLY A 319 13.06 8.75 -11.40
N SER A 320 13.37 7.77 -10.53
CA SER A 320 12.56 6.55 -10.27
C SER A 320 12.12 5.83 -11.53
N GLU A 321 13.04 5.02 -12.03
CA GLU A 321 12.89 4.24 -13.25
C GLU A 321 12.04 2.99 -13.01
N GLU A 322 11.00 2.80 -13.82
CA GLU A 322 10.27 1.55 -13.97
C GLU A 322 10.59 0.93 -15.33
N TYR A 323 10.77 -0.39 -15.38
CA TYR A 323 11.23 -1.11 -16.58
C TYR A 323 10.14 -2.05 -17.08
N TYR A 324 9.98 -2.13 -18.40
CA TYR A 324 8.99 -2.99 -19.05
C TYR A 324 9.57 -3.67 -20.29
N ILE A 325 9.12 -4.90 -20.56
CA ILE A 325 9.42 -5.67 -21.78
C ILE A 325 8.09 -6.05 -22.42
N PHE A 326 7.72 -5.31 -23.47
CA PHE A 326 6.48 -5.52 -24.21
C PHE A 326 6.71 -6.56 -25.31
N GLU A 327 6.13 -7.75 -25.13
CA GLU A 327 6.13 -8.83 -26.11
C GLU A 327 4.71 -9.01 -26.66
N GLY A 328 4.47 -8.64 -27.91
CA GLY A 328 3.12 -8.64 -28.49
C GLY A 328 2.17 -7.69 -27.76
N ASP A 329 0.96 -8.16 -27.47
CA ASP A 329 -0.13 -7.34 -26.94
C ASP A 329 -0.19 -7.29 -25.40
N LYS A 330 0.93 -7.54 -24.71
CA LYS A 330 0.99 -7.51 -23.24
C LYS A 330 0.55 -6.14 -22.71
N THR A 331 -0.27 -6.16 -21.66
CA THR A 331 -0.59 -4.96 -20.89
C THR A 331 0.63 -4.47 -20.12
N ALA A 332 0.63 -3.20 -19.71
CA ALA A 332 1.74 -2.64 -18.91
C ALA A 332 1.98 -3.41 -17.60
N THR A 333 0.93 -3.97 -16.99
CA THR A 333 1.03 -4.81 -15.79
C THR A 333 1.77 -6.11 -16.07
N GLU A 334 1.51 -6.76 -17.21
CA GLU A 334 2.17 -8.01 -17.61
C GLU A 334 3.59 -7.79 -18.14
N ALA A 335 3.86 -6.64 -18.74
CA ALA A 335 5.17 -6.26 -19.25
C ALA A 335 6.12 -5.75 -18.16
N LYS A 336 5.62 -5.40 -16.96
CA LYS A 336 6.41 -4.81 -15.87
C LYS A 336 7.50 -5.78 -15.40
N THR A 337 8.73 -5.27 -15.31
CA THR A 337 9.90 -6.04 -14.92
C THR A 337 10.87 -5.19 -14.08
N ASN A 338 12.08 -5.70 -13.86
CA ASN A 338 13.17 -4.95 -13.23
C ASN A 338 14.41 -4.88 -14.14
N ARG A 339 15.33 -3.97 -13.82
CA ARG A 339 16.54 -3.74 -14.61
C ARG A 339 17.37 -5.01 -14.81
N SER A 340 17.51 -5.86 -13.80
CA SER A 340 18.28 -7.10 -13.89
C SER A 340 17.68 -8.10 -14.88
N MET A 341 16.35 -8.20 -14.92
CA MET A 341 15.64 -9.03 -15.89
C MET A 341 15.76 -8.48 -17.32
N MET A 342 15.75 -7.17 -17.49
CA MET A 342 15.99 -6.54 -18.80
C MET A 342 17.42 -6.79 -19.31
N ILE A 343 18.42 -6.78 -18.42
CA ILE A 343 19.80 -7.17 -18.75
C ILE A 343 19.86 -8.65 -19.16
N GLN A 344 19.19 -9.53 -18.43
CA GLN A 344 19.15 -10.95 -18.76
C GLN A 344 18.47 -11.20 -20.11
N TYR A 345 17.39 -10.47 -20.41
CA TYR A 345 16.73 -10.54 -21.72
C TYR A 345 17.69 -10.14 -22.85
N LEU A 346 18.38 -8.99 -22.73
CA LEU A 346 19.37 -8.55 -23.70
C LEU A 346 20.52 -9.57 -23.89
N LYS A 347 20.91 -10.26 -22.82
CA LYS A 347 21.91 -11.32 -22.85
C LYS A 347 21.43 -12.55 -23.63
N GLU A 348 20.16 -12.92 -23.50
CA GLU A 348 19.58 -14.04 -24.24
C GLU A 348 19.29 -13.69 -25.69
N TYR A 349 18.93 -12.44 -25.98
CA TYR A 349 18.68 -11.96 -27.33
C TYR A 349 19.94 -11.93 -28.22
N GLN A 350 21.12 -11.71 -27.63
CA GLN A 350 22.41 -11.65 -28.35
C GLN A 350 23.28 -12.91 -28.19
N LYS A 351 22.73 -14.00 -27.65
CA LYS A 351 23.35 -15.33 -27.72
C LYS A 351 23.10 -15.92 -29.09
#